data_AF-A0A917FQZ0-F1
#
_entry.id   AF-A0A917FQZ0-F1
#
_cell.length_a   1.000
_cell.length_b   1.000
_cell.length_c   1.000
_cell.angle_alpha   90.00
_cell.angle_beta   90.00
_cell.angle_gamma   90.00
#
_symmetry.space_group_name_H-M   'P 1'
#
loop_
_entity.id
_entity.type
_entity.pdbx_description
1 polymer ?
#
loop_
_entity_poly.entity_id
_entity_poly.type
_entity_poly.pdbx_seq_one_letter_code
_entity_poly.pdbx_strand_id
1 'polypeptide(L)'
;MRSIPLFLPLIAALAVAAPSASAQSSYGPEISAEDFGQHLRALSADAPSGESVQALRAAHVERQFARLGLRALDAGCGPDTRQAALPDTGTDGAAAVYLAHWQDAAEVAAVLEIAERFTTQRPRPAHAVAFLFRDESRHMADACAPAGVTGTVIEPRNLLTLDASSLVRELSLLYRQGR
;
A
#
# COMPACT_ATOMS: atom_id res chain seq x y z
N MET A 1 33.70 29.35 -66.45
CA MET A 1 32.32 28.93 -66.11
C MET A 1 32.43 27.58 -65.42
N ARG A 2 32.21 27.53 -64.10
CA ARG A 2 31.13 26.80 -63.40
C ARG A 2 31.28 25.27 -63.47
N SER A 3 31.21 24.46 -62.42
CA SER A 3 31.09 24.61 -60.96
C SER A 3 31.35 23.21 -60.39
N ILE A 4 32.04 23.08 -59.26
CA ILE A 4 32.20 21.83 -58.51
C ILE A 4 30.94 21.64 -57.66
N PRO A 5 30.17 20.53 -57.76
CA PRO A 5 29.16 20.23 -56.75
C PRO A 5 29.83 19.52 -55.57
N LEU A 6 29.89 20.27 -54.47
CA LEU A 6 30.20 19.83 -53.13
C LEU A 6 29.02 18.98 -52.64
N PHE A 7 29.18 17.65 -52.58
CA PHE A 7 28.20 16.76 -51.94
C PHE A 7 28.54 16.63 -50.46
N LEU A 8 27.82 17.37 -49.60
CA LEU A 8 27.75 17.11 -48.16
C LEU A 8 26.93 15.83 -47.92
N PRO A 9 27.37 14.87 -47.10
CA PRO A 9 26.48 13.89 -46.51
C PRO A 9 25.77 14.51 -45.30
N LEU A 10 24.46 14.71 -45.41
CA LEU A 10 23.58 15.04 -44.29
C LEU A 10 23.43 13.80 -43.41
N ILE A 11 24.19 13.73 -42.31
CA ILE A 11 23.99 12.73 -41.26
C ILE A 11 22.76 13.17 -40.46
N ALA A 12 21.61 12.56 -40.72
CA ALA A 12 20.43 12.69 -39.88
C ALA A 12 20.62 11.82 -38.63
N ALA A 13 21.07 12.42 -37.53
CA ALA A 13 21.05 11.79 -36.22
C ALA A 13 19.60 11.72 -35.71
N LEU A 14 18.97 10.56 -35.85
CA LEU A 14 17.74 10.22 -35.11
C LEU A 14 18.13 10.00 -33.64
N ALA A 15 18.07 11.07 -32.84
CA ALA A 15 18.02 10.95 -31.40
C ALA A 15 16.68 10.33 -31.02
N VAL A 16 16.64 9.00 -30.90
CA VAL A 16 15.57 8.32 -30.17
C VAL A 16 15.70 8.78 -28.72
N ALA A 17 14.82 9.68 -28.30
CA ALA A 17 14.58 9.94 -26.90
C ALA A 17 14.12 8.62 -26.26
N ALA A 18 15.04 7.97 -25.54
CA ALA A 18 14.65 6.89 -24.65
C ALA A 18 13.61 7.44 -23.68
N PRO A 19 12.48 6.75 -23.44
CA PRO A 19 11.58 7.13 -22.36
C PRO A 19 12.39 7.06 -21.05
N SER A 20 12.77 8.23 -20.55
CA SER A 20 13.35 8.38 -19.22
C SER A 20 12.20 8.30 -18.22
N ALA A 21 12.48 7.62 -17.11
CA ALA A 21 11.62 7.45 -15.94
C ALA A 21 10.43 6.49 -16.11
N SER A 22 10.73 5.20 -16.22
CA SER A 22 10.07 4.30 -15.29
C SER A 22 10.51 4.73 -13.89
N ALA A 23 9.70 5.55 -13.21
CA ALA A 23 9.75 5.61 -11.76
C ALA A 23 9.46 4.18 -11.29
N GLN A 24 10.51 3.37 -11.14
CA GLN A 24 10.46 2.18 -10.33
C GLN A 24 10.15 2.71 -8.94
N SER A 25 8.86 2.70 -8.62
CA SER A 25 8.32 2.92 -7.30
C SER A 25 8.94 1.85 -6.39
N SER A 26 10.14 2.14 -5.89
CA SER A 26 10.81 1.36 -4.87
C SER A 26 10.32 1.92 -3.55
N TYR A 27 9.22 1.38 -3.08
CA TYR A 27 8.76 1.67 -1.73
C TYR A 27 9.90 1.37 -0.74
N GLY A 28 10.10 2.29 0.19
CA GLY A 28 11.19 2.24 1.15
C GLY A 28 10.82 1.44 2.41
N PRO A 29 11.81 0.94 3.17
CA PRO A 29 11.56 0.21 4.41
C PRO A 29 11.09 1.11 5.58
N GLU A 30 11.11 2.43 5.39
CA GLU A 30 10.71 3.42 6.38
C GLU A 30 9.40 4.07 5.94
N ILE A 31 8.55 4.43 6.90
CA ILE A 31 7.31 5.16 6.63
C ILE A 31 7.66 6.48 5.94
N SER A 32 7.06 6.75 4.79
CA SER A 32 7.34 7.96 4.03
C SER A 32 6.07 8.59 3.45
N ALA A 33 6.06 9.93 3.39
CA ALA A 33 4.98 10.65 2.72
C ALA A 33 5.00 10.42 1.20
N GLU A 34 6.17 10.10 0.64
CA GLU A 34 6.34 9.84 -0.78
C GLU A 34 5.66 8.53 -1.18
N ASP A 35 5.94 7.45 -0.46
CA ASP A 35 5.39 6.11 -0.71
C ASP A 35 3.90 6.05 -0.43
N PHE A 36 3.44 6.69 0.65
CA PHE A 36 2.03 6.96 0.88
C PHE A 36 1.37 7.66 -0.33
N GLY A 37 2.01 8.70 -0.86
CA GLY A 37 1.54 9.40 -2.05
C GLY A 37 1.55 8.52 -3.32
N GLN A 38 2.50 7.60 -3.44
CA GLN A 38 2.54 6.61 -4.52
C GLN A 38 1.38 5.62 -4.40
N HIS A 39 1.07 5.12 -3.19
CA HIS A 39 -0.14 4.32 -2.94
C HIS A 39 -1.40 5.07 -3.32
N LEU A 40 -1.58 6.30 -2.86
CA LEU A 40 -2.74 7.11 -3.20
C LEU A 40 -2.92 7.26 -4.71
N ARG A 41 -1.85 7.60 -5.44
CA ARG A 41 -1.91 7.69 -6.90
C ARG A 41 -2.34 6.36 -7.52
N ALA A 42 -1.80 5.23 -7.07
CA ALA A 42 -2.18 3.92 -7.58
C ALA A 42 -3.62 3.53 -7.24
N LEU A 43 -4.14 3.96 -6.09
CA LEU A 43 -5.51 3.70 -5.62
C LEU A 43 -6.56 4.64 -6.24
N SER A 44 -6.11 5.75 -6.85
CA SER A 44 -6.93 6.77 -7.48
C SER A 44 -6.72 6.87 -9.00
N ALA A 45 -5.80 6.10 -9.59
CA ALA A 45 -5.52 6.14 -11.02
C ALA A 45 -6.70 5.60 -11.85
N ASP A 46 -7.20 6.44 -12.75
CA ASP A 46 -8.16 6.12 -13.83
C ASP A 46 -9.38 5.26 -13.46
N ALA A 47 -9.85 5.33 -12.21
CA ALA A 47 -11.01 4.56 -11.78
C ALA A 47 -12.32 5.28 -12.19
N PRO A 48 -13.16 4.71 -13.07
CA PRO A 48 -14.55 5.14 -13.16
C PRO A 48 -15.23 4.89 -11.80
N SER A 49 -16.20 5.72 -11.44
CA SER A 49 -16.91 5.64 -10.16
C SER A 49 -17.63 4.30 -9.96
N GLY A 50 -17.66 3.80 -8.72
CA GLY A 50 -18.45 2.61 -8.34
C GLY A 50 -17.61 1.34 -8.11
N GLU A 51 -18.19 0.18 -8.40
CA GLU A 51 -17.59 -1.18 -8.27
C GLU A 51 -16.17 -1.30 -8.85
N SER A 52 -15.89 -0.55 -9.93
CA SER A 52 -14.55 -0.44 -10.54
C SER A 52 -13.48 0.10 -9.59
N VAL A 53 -13.83 0.99 -8.66
CA VAL A 53 -12.90 1.54 -7.67
C VAL A 53 -12.50 0.46 -6.65
N GLN A 54 -13.46 -0.31 -6.14
CA GLN A 54 -13.16 -1.36 -5.17
C GLN A 54 -12.30 -2.47 -5.78
N ALA A 55 -12.63 -2.90 -7.00
CA ALA A 55 -11.82 -3.89 -7.72
C ALA A 55 -10.37 -3.41 -7.95
N LEU A 56 -10.19 -2.13 -8.30
CA LEU A 56 -8.87 -1.53 -8.47
C LEU A 56 -8.09 -1.49 -7.16
N ARG A 57 -8.74 -1.09 -6.05
CA ARG A 57 -8.11 -1.06 -4.72
C ARG A 57 -7.74 -2.47 -4.24
N ALA A 58 -8.62 -3.45 -4.42
CA ALA A 58 -8.36 -4.85 -4.09
C ALA A 58 -7.16 -5.39 -4.90
N ALA A 59 -7.14 -5.15 -6.22
CA ALA A 59 -6.02 -5.57 -7.06
C ALA A 59 -4.71 -4.90 -6.66
N HIS A 60 -4.74 -3.64 -6.22
CA HIS A 60 -3.55 -2.96 -5.69
C HIS A 60 -3.07 -3.60 -4.39
N VAL A 61 -3.96 -3.81 -3.43
CA VAL A 61 -3.64 -4.48 -2.15
C VAL A 61 -3.05 -5.87 -2.37
N GLU A 62 -3.64 -6.68 -3.27
CA GLU A 62 -3.12 -8.01 -3.60
C GLU A 62 -1.71 -7.96 -4.19
N ARG A 63 -1.43 -7.00 -5.08
CA ARG A 63 -0.07 -6.77 -5.60
C ARG A 63 0.90 -6.38 -4.49
N GLN A 64 0.48 -5.55 -3.55
CA GLN A 64 1.34 -5.15 -2.43
C GLN A 64 1.61 -6.32 -1.49
N PHE A 65 0.61 -7.15 -1.17
CA PHE A 65 0.81 -8.37 -0.40
C PHE A 65 1.84 -9.29 -1.05
N ALA A 66 1.70 -9.53 -2.36
CA ALA A 66 2.65 -10.33 -3.11
C ALA A 66 4.07 -9.74 -3.06
N ARG A 67 4.22 -8.42 -3.23
CA ARG A 67 5.52 -7.73 -3.14
C ARG A 67 6.15 -7.89 -1.75
N LEU A 68 5.35 -7.70 -0.70
CA LEU A 68 5.79 -7.74 0.69
C LEU A 68 5.98 -9.18 1.21
N GLY A 69 5.68 -10.21 0.41
CA GLY A 69 5.72 -11.60 0.84
C GLY A 69 4.65 -11.95 1.89
N LEU A 70 3.58 -11.15 1.96
CA LEU A 70 2.45 -11.37 2.85
C LEU A 70 1.49 -12.37 2.21
N ARG A 71 1.18 -13.45 2.93
CA ARG A 71 0.20 -14.43 2.47
C ARG A 71 -1.21 -13.87 2.71
N ALA A 72 -1.98 -13.77 1.63
CA ALA A 72 -3.41 -13.46 1.74
C ALA A 72 -4.11 -14.57 2.53
N LEU A 73 -4.93 -14.17 3.49
CA LEU A 73 -5.74 -15.06 4.30
C LEU A 73 -7.16 -15.10 3.73
N ASP A 74 -7.68 -16.31 3.58
CA ASP A 74 -9.07 -16.51 3.20
C ASP A 74 -9.91 -16.37 4.48
N ALA A 75 -10.38 -15.15 4.73
CA ALA A 75 -10.84 -14.75 6.06
C ALA A 75 -12.24 -15.30 6.44
N GLY A 76 -12.93 -16.03 5.55
CA GLY A 76 -14.34 -16.39 5.78
C GLY A 76 -15.27 -15.17 5.90
N CYS A 77 -14.76 -13.98 5.60
CA CYS A 77 -15.35 -12.67 5.85
C CYS A 77 -16.16 -12.10 4.68
N GLY A 78 -16.51 -12.97 3.74
CA GLY A 78 -17.12 -12.58 2.48
C GLY A 78 -16.10 -12.17 1.42
N PRO A 79 -16.56 -12.11 0.16
CA PRO A 79 -15.69 -11.93 -1.02
C PRO A 79 -15.00 -10.56 -1.06
N ASP A 80 -15.58 -9.57 -0.38
CA ASP A 80 -15.16 -8.17 -0.42
C ASP A 80 -14.16 -7.80 0.68
N THR A 81 -13.61 -8.81 1.37
CA THR A 81 -12.56 -8.61 2.37
C THR A 81 -11.21 -9.02 1.80
N ARG A 82 -10.16 -8.27 2.13
CA ARG A 82 -8.77 -8.70 1.97
C ARG A 82 -8.05 -8.63 3.29
N GLN A 83 -7.31 -9.68 3.58
CA GLN A 83 -6.56 -9.79 4.81
C GLN A 83 -5.21 -10.44 4.56
N ALA A 84 -4.20 -9.99 5.28
CA ALA A 84 -2.96 -10.72 5.47
C ALA A 84 -2.53 -10.59 6.93
N ALA A 85 -1.66 -11.48 7.38
CA ALA A 85 -1.04 -11.37 8.69
C ALA A 85 0.46 -11.64 8.62
N LEU A 86 1.18 -10.92 9.46
CA LEU A 86 2.49 -11.33 9.92
C LEU A 86 2.26 -12.25 11.13
N PRO A 87 2.59 -13.54 11.02
CA PRO A 87 2.45 -14.45 12.15
C PRO A 87 3.36 -13.99 13.28
N ASP A 88 2.97 -14.32 14.50
CA ASP A 88 3.81 -14.10 15.66
C ASP A 88 5.17 -14.79 15.52
N THR A 89 6.12 -14.35 16.35
CA THR A 89 7.35 -15.11 16.61
C THR A 89 7.31 -15.77 17.99
N GLY A 90 6.15 -15.81 18.66
CA GLY A 90 5.96 -16.18 20.06
C GLY A 90 4.48 -16.41 20.40
N THR A 91 4.17 -17.23 21.40
CA THR A 91 2.89 -17.95 21.47
C THR A 91 1.72 -17.28 22.21
N ASP A 92 1.79 -16.01 22.63
CA ASP A 92 0.82 -15.52 23.65
C ASP A 92 0.44 -14.02 23.61
N GLY A 93 0.53 -13.37 22.44
CA GLY A 93 0.20 -11.95 22.31
C GLY A 93 -1.16 -11.68 21.65
N ALA A 94 -1.93 -10.76 22.23
CA ALA A 94 -3.09 -10.17 21.56
C ALA A 94 -2.64 -9.54 20.23
N ALA A 95 -3.26 -9.93 19.12
CA ALA A 95 -2.81 -9.44 17.82
C ALA A 95 -3.20 -7.96 17.61
N ALA A 96 -2.37 -7.21 16.91
CA ALA A 96 -2.76 -5.88 16.43
C ALA A 96 -3.46 -6.02 15.07
N VAL A 97 -4.59 -5.33 14.88
CA VAL A 97 -5.34 -5.35 13.62
C VAL A 97 -5.36 -3.93 13.06
N TYR A 98 -4.67 -3.71 11.95
CA TYR A 98 -4.77 -2.46 11.20
C TYR A 98 -5.90 -2.57 10.19
N LEU A 99 -6.92 -1.74 10.36
CA LEU A 99 -8.14 -1.77 9.54
C LEU A 99 -8.16 -0.55 8.61
N ALA A 100 -8.46 -0.79 7.34
CA ALA A 100 -8.75 0.22 6.34
C ALA A 100 -10.08 -0.05 5.66
N HIS A 101 -10.86 1.02 5.46
CA HIS A 101 -12.10 0.96 4.71
C HIS A 101 -11.85 1.12 3.21
N TRP A 102 -12.50 0.29 2.40
CA TRP A 102 -12.35 0.33 0.95
C TRP A 102 -12.78 1.65 0.34
N GLN A 103 -13.62 2.46 1.01
CA GLN A 103 -14.06 3.76 0.52
C GLN A 103 -13.03 4.86 0.72
N ASP A 104 -12.09 4.70 1.66
CA ASP A 104 -11.05 5.69 1.93
C ASP A 104 -9.68 5.21 1.41
N ALA A 105 -9.23 5.79 0.30
CA ALA A 105 -7.92 5.47 -0.27
C ALA A 105 -6.76 5.83 0.66
N ALA A 106 -6.92 6.84 1.51
CA ALA A 106 -5.89 7.25 2.46
C ALA A 106 -5.72 6.22 3.56
N GLU A 107 -6.82 5.63 4.05
CA GLU A 107 -6.74 4.52 5.01
C GLU A 107 -6.04 3.30 4.37
N VAL A 108 -6.43 2.94 3.14
CA VAL A 108 -5.81 1.82 2.41
C VAL A 108 -4.31 2.07 2.22
N ALA A 109 -3.91 3.27 1.80
CA ALA A 109 -2.51 3.65 1.63
C ALA A 109 -1.74 3.58 2.96
N ALA A 110 -2.31 4.08 4.05
CA ALA A 110 -1.68 4.07 5.36
C ALA A 110 -1.45 2.66 5.90
N VAL A 111 -2.43 1.75 5.77
CA VAL A 111 -2.26 0.37 6.22
C VAL A 111 -1.19 -0.35 5.40
N LEU A 112 -1.06 -0.05 4.10
CA LEU A 112 0.00 -0.61 3.26
C LEU A 112 1.39 -0.11 3.65
N GLU A 113 1.55 1.20 3.95
CA GLU A 113 2.80 1.76 4.48
C GLU A 113 3.21 1.11 5.81
N ILE A 114 2.25 0.92 6.70
CA ILE A 114 2.49 0.26 7.99
C ILE A 114 2.86 -1.21 7.78
N ALA A 115 2.21 -1.92 6.85
CA ALA A 115 2.54 -3.30 6.50
C ALA A 115 3.98 -3.43 5.95
N GLU A 116 4.39 -2.50 5.09
CA GLU A 116 5.77 -2.42 4.61
C GLU A 116 6.75 -2.24 5.76
N ARG A 117 6.44 -1.35 6.71
CA ARG A 117 7.30 -1.15 7.87
C ARG A 117 7.44 -2.43 8.71
N PHE A 118 6.37 -3.15 8.98
CA PHE A 118 6.45 -4.40 9.77
C PHE A 118 7.18 -5.53 9.03
N THR A 119 7.09 -5.59 7.70
CA THR A 119 7.74 -6.66 6.91
C THR A 119 9.25 -6.46 6.78
N THR A 120 9.70 -5.20 6.81
CA THR A 120 11.11 -4.82 6.63
C THR A 120 11.86 -4.59 7.95
N GLN A 121 11.18 -4.16 9.01
CA GLN A 121 11.84 -3.86 10.29
C GLN A 121 12.23 -5.13 11.08
N ARG A 122 13.35 -5.05 11.80
CA ARG A 122 13.82 -6.07 12.76
C ARG A 122 14.06 -5.44 14.15
N PRO A 123 13.86 -6.19 15.26
CA PRO A 123 13.20 -7.49 15.32
C PRO A 123 11.71 -7.40 14.96
N ARG A 124 11.10 -8.54 14.61
CA ARG A 124 9.64 -8.62 14.40
C ARG A 124 8.90 -8.51 15.74
N PRO A 125 7.62 -8.10 15.73
CA PRO A 125 6.78 -8.12 16.93
C PRO A 125 6.66 -9.54 17.49
N ALA A 126 6.52 -9.64 18.83
CA ALA A 126 6.35 -10.93 19.50
C ALA A 126 4.92 -11.48 19.36
N HIS A 127 3.98 -10.66 18.88
CA HIS A 127 2.58 -10.97 18.61
C HIS A 127 2.26 -10.90 17.12
N ALA A 128 1.13 -11.48 16.73
CA ALA A 128 0.65 -11.40 15.36
C ALA A 128 0.21 -9.97 15.01
N VAL A 129 0.43 -9.56 13.76
CA VAL A 129 -0.09 -8.30 13.21
C VAL A 129 -0.90 -8.62 11.97
N ALA A 130 -2.17 -8.23 11.95
CA ALA A 130 -3.07 -8.42 10.82
C ALA A 130 -3.36 -7.08 10.13
N PHE A 131 -3.47 -7.14 8.80
CA PHE A 131 -3.86 -6.03 7.94
C PHE A 131 -5.19 -6.40 7.29
N LEU A 132 -6.23 -5.62 7.55
CA LEU A 132 -7.61 -5.90 7.15
C LEU A 132 -8.16 -4.76 6.30
N PHE A 133 -8.66 -5.10 5.12
CA PHE A 133 -9.28 -4.17 4.18
C PHE A 133 -10.71 -4.64 3.88
N ARG A 134 -11.70 -3.79 4.14
CA ARG A 134 -13.13 -4.18 4.07
C ARG A 134 -14.05 -2.98 3.84
N ASP A 135 -15.33 -3.27 3.63
CA ASP A 135 -16.39 -2.26 3.62
C ASP A 135 -16.90 -1.96 5.05
N GLU A 136 -17.35 -0.73 5.28
CA GLU A 136 -18.11 -0.26 6.46
C GLU A 136 -19.41 -1.07 6.64
N SER A 137 -20.10 -1.37 5.53
CA SER A 137 -21.42 -2.00 5.55
C SER A 137 -21.36 -3.52 5.77
N ARG A 138 -21.06 -3.97 6.99
CA ARG A 138 -21.53 -5.26 7.54
C ARG A 138 -21.39 -5.25 9.07
N HIS A 139 -22.54 -5.20 9.76
CA HIS A 139 -22.74 -5.26 11.21
C HIS A 139 -22.31 -6.59 11.88
N MET A 140 -21.24 -7.22 11.40
CA MET A 140 -20.63 -8.41 12.01
C MET A 140 -19.13 -8.17 12.12
N ALA A 141 -18.73 -7.24 12.98
CA ALA A 141 -17.34 -6.87 13.19
C ALA A 141 -16.53 -7.92 13.99
N ASP A 142 -17.20 -8.80 14.74
CA ASP A 142 -16.50 -9.71 15.66
C ASP A 142 -16.03 -11.03 15.02
N ALA A 143 -16.57 -11.42 13.86
CA ALA A 143 -16.26 -12.72 13.23
C ALA A 143 -15.08 -12.69 12.25
N CYS A 144 -14.50 -11.51 12.01
CA CYS A 144 -13.54 -11.26 10.93
C CYS A 144 -12.15 -10.82 11.37
N ALA A 145 -11.97 -10.62 12.67
CA ALA A 145 -10.64 -10.75 13.24
C ALA A 145 -10.14 -12.17 12.95
N PRO A 146 -8.83 -12.40 12.71
CA PRO A 146 -8.30 -13.75 12.63
C PRO A 146 -8.84 -14.54 13.82
N ALA A 147 -9.44 -15.72 13.60
CA ALA A 147 -10.19 -16.44 14.62
C ALA A 147 -9.41 -16.50 15.95
N GLY A 148 -9.93 -15.85 17.00
CA GLY A 148 -9.32 -15.81 18.33
C GLY A 148 -8.52 -14.56 18.69
N VAL A 149 -8.46 -13.53 17.84
CA VAL A 149 -7.77 -12.28 18.17
C VAL A 149 -8.61 -11.38 19.07
N THR A 150 -8.36 -11.43 20.38
CA THR A 150 -8.74 -10.38 21.35
C THR A 150 -7.75 -9.22 21.25
N GLY A 151 -7.75 -8.54 20.10
CA GLY A 151 -6.71 -7.61 19.68
C GLY A 151 -7.09 -6.13 19.72
N THR A 152 -6.09 -5.25 19.67
CA THR A 152 -6.29 -3.81 19.44
C THR A 152 -6.55 -3.56 17.96
N VAL A 153 -7.70 -2.95 17.64
CA VAL A 153 -8.00 -2.46 16.28
C VAL A 153 -7.47 -1.04 16.15
N ILE A 154 -6.68 -0.79 15.11
CA ILE A 154 -6.03 0.48 14.82
C ILE A 154 -6.50 0.95 13.44
N GLU A 155 -7.13 2.11 13.40
CA GLU A 155 -7.71 2.70 12.19
C GLU A 155 -7.03 4.04 11.90
N PRO A 156 -6.33 4.18 10.77
CA PRO A 156 -5.84 5.48 10.32
C PRO A 156 -7.03 6.40 10.01
N ARG A 157 -6.97 7.68 10.38
CA ARG A 157 -8.06 8.64 10.11
C ARG A 157 -7.50 10.03 9.84
N ASN A 158 -8.26 10.86 9.11
CA ASN A 158 -7.96 12.28 8.87
C ASN A 158 -6.56 12.55 8.24
N LEU A 159 -6.07 11.65 7.39
CA LEU A 159 -4.69 11.70 6.89
C LEU A 159 -4.47 12.73 5.78
N LEU A 160 -5.49 12.99 4.96
CA LEU A 160 -5.39 13.89 3.80
C LEU A 160 -5.26 15.38 4.18
N THR A 161 -5.50 15.74 5.44
CA THR A 161 -5.37 17.11 5.94
C THR A 161 -3.98 17.41 6.50
N LEU A 162 -3.12 16.40 6.63
CA LEU A 162 -1.79 16.52 7.21
C LEU A 162 -0.76 16.95 6.16
N ASP A 163 0.16 17.83 6.55
CA ASP A 163 1.39 18.03 5.78
C ASP A 163 2.28 16.76 5.81
N ALA A 164 3.27 16.68 4.93
CA ALA A 164 4.13 15.50 4.81
C ALA A 164 4.83 15.09 6.12
N SER A 165 5.30 16.05 6.92
CA SER A 165 5.98 15.75 8.19
C SER A 165 4.98 15.28 9.26
N SER A 166 3.80 15.88 9.28
CA SER A 166 2.71 15.50 10.17
C SER A 166 2.14 14.13 9.81
N LEU A 167 2.03 13.80 8.53
CA LEU A 167 1.64 12.49 8.03
C LEU A 167 2.64 11.41 8.47
N VAL A 168 3.93 11.60 8.24
CA VAL A 168 4.96 10.63 8.66
C VAL A 168 4.94 10.42 10.18
N ARG A 169 4.77 11.50 10.96
CA ARG A 169 4.64 11.42 12.41
C ARG A 169 3.41 10.62 12.83
N GLU A 170 2.26 10.86 12.20
CA GLU A 170 1.01 10.17 12.48
C GLU A 170 1.10 8.68 12.14
N LEU A 171 1.54 8.34 10.93
CA LEU A 171 1.74 6.95 10.52
C LEU A 171 2.75 6.23 11.42
N SER A 172 3.81 6.92 11.87
CA SER A 172 4.75 6.37 12.84
C SER A 172 4.15 6.16 14.23
N LEU A 173 3.19 7.00 14.65
CA LEU A 173 2.43 6.80 15.90
C LEU A 173 1.54 5.57 15.79
N LEU A 174 0.77 5.44 14.70
CA LEU A 174 -0.08 4.28 14.43
C LEU A 174 0.75 2.99 14.41
N TYR A 175 1.87 2.99 13.67
CA TYR A 175 2.81 1.86 13.65
C TYR A 175 3.26 1.43 15.05
N ARG A 176 3.57 2.38 15.95
CA ARG A 176 3.98 2.08 17.32
C ARG A 176 2.86 1.54 18.20
N GLN A 177 1.59 1.82 17.89
CA GLN A 177 0.46 1.29 18.68
C GLN A 177 0.31 -0.22 18.52
N GLY A 178 0.64 -0.77 17.34
CA GLY A 178 0.56 -2.21 17.09
C GLY A 178 1.89 -2.97 17.15
N ARG A 179 2.99 -2.31 17.55
CA ARG A 179 4.32 -2.92 17.68
C ARG A 179 4.55 -3.47 19.08
#